data_AF-A0A9D0VZF7-F1
#
_entry.id   AF-A0A9D0VZF7-F1
#
_cell.length_a   1.000
_cell.length_b   1.000
_cell.length_c   1.000
_cell.angle_alpha   90.00
_cell.angle_beta   90.00
_cell.angle_gamma   90.00
#
_symmetry.space_group_name_H-M   'P 1'
#
loop_
_entity.id
_entity.type
_entity.pdbx_description
1 polymer ?
#
loop_
_entity_poly.entity_id
_entity_poly.type
_entity_poly.pdbx_seq_one_letter_code
_entity_poly.pdbx_strand_id
1 'polypeptide(L)' 'MKERVVTFGPERNLVGVLTQPDQVRPDLPVLVFLNAGLLHRVGPYRMHVDLARQLAARGYASLRFDLSGRGDSG' A
#
# COMPACT_ATOMS: atom_id res chain seq x y z
N MET A 1 -1.33 14.43 -6.01
CA MET A 1 -0.74 13.26 -5.31
C MET A 1 -0.08 12.35 -6.33
N LYS A 2 0.83 11.47 -5.91
CA LYS A 2 1.51 10.51 -6.82
C LYS A 2 1.33 9.08 -6.32
N GLU A 3 1.01 8.16 -7.22
CA GLU A 3 0.97 6.72 -6.95
C GLU A 3 2.08 6.04 -7.75
N ARG A 4 2.89 5.21 -7.09
CA ARG A 4 4.01 4.49 -7.71
C ARG A 4 4.07 3.05 -7.26
N VAL A 5 4.29 2.13 -8.19
CA VAL A 5 4.65 0.75 -7.87
C VAL A 5 6.06 0.73 -7.30
N VAL A 6 6.25 0.01 -6.21
CA VAL A 6 7.54 -0.17 -5.53
C VAL A 6 7.79 -1.65 -5.26
N THR A 7 9.04 -2.06 -5.46
CA THR A 7 9.53 -3.39 -5.08
C THR A 7 10.45 -3.27 -3.87
N PHE A 8 10.24 -4.08 -2.84
CA PHE A 8 10.97 -4.00 -1.57
C PHE A 8 11.04 -5.36 -0.87
N GLY A 9 11.59 -5.40 0.34
CA GLY A 9 11.82 -6.64 1.08
C GLY A 9 13.10 -7.38 0.65
N PRO A 10 13.44 -8.49 1.35
CA PRO A 10 14.57 -9.33 0.97
C PRO A 10 14.44 -9.77 -0.49
N GLU A 11 15.53 -9.71 -1.26
CA GLU A 11 15.53 -10.09 -2.69
C GLU A 11 14.54 -9.30 -3.58
N ARG A 12 13.99 -8.17 -3.10
CA ARG A 12 12.95 -7.37 -3.81
C ARG A 12 11.70 -8.16 -4.17
N ASN A 13 11.34 -9.12 -3.32
CA ASN A 13 10.25 -10.05 -3.55
C ASN A 13 8.85 -9.52 -3.19
N LEU A 14 8.74 -8.35 -2.54
CA LEU A 14 7.45 -7.72 -2.23
C LEU A 14 7.15 -6.61 -3.23
N VAL A 15 5.91 -6.57 -3.72
CA VAL A 15 5.41 -5.53 -4.63
C VAL A 15 4.29 -4.77 -3.94
N GLY A 16 4.37 -3.44 -3.96
CA GLY A 16 3.36 -2.57 -3.39
C GLY A 16 3.12 -1.30 -4.21
N VAL A 17 2.13 -0.52 -3.80
CA VAL A 17 1.83 0.80 -4.34
C VAL A 17 2.02 1.82 -3.23
N LEU A 18 3.01 2.69 -3.42
CA LEU A 18 3.25 3.86 -2.58
C LEU A 18 2.38 5.02 -3.09
N THR A 19 1.55 5.58 -2.22
CA THR A 19 0.79 6.81 -2.48
C THR A 19 1.39 7.94 -1.65
N GLN A 20 1.82 9.01 -2.33
CA GLN A 20 2.42 10.18 -1.71
C GLN A 20 1.55 11.42 -1.92
N PRO A 21 1.38 12.27 -0.90
CA PRO A 21 0.79 13.60 -1.07
C PRO A 21 1.68 14.46 -1.98
N ASP A 22 1.14 15.56 -2.52
CA ASP A 22 1.94 16.51 -3.32
C ASP A 22 3.00 17.24 -2.47
N GLN A 23 2.69 17.45 -1.19
CA GLN A 23 3.63 17.96 -0.20
C GLN A 23 3.81 16.92 0.90
N VAL A 24 5.02 16.39 1.02
CA VAL A 24 5.37 15.42 2.06
C VAL A 24 5.61 16.19 3.36
N ARG A 25 4.91 15.75 4.41
CA ARG A 25 5.03 16.28 5.76
C ARG A 25 5.84 15.31 6.62
N PRO A 26 7.07 15.66 7.05
CA PRO A 26 7.95 14.76 7.80
C PRO A 26 7.44 14.47 9.22
N ASP A 27 6.52 15.30 9.73
CA ASP A 27 5.87 15.16 11.04
C ASP A 27 4.68 14.19 11.04
N LEU A 28 4.23 13.73 9.87
CA LEU A 28 3.10 12.80 9.76
C LEU A 28 3.55 11.33 9.66
N PRO A 29 2.79 10.41 10.26
CA PRO A 29 3.04 8.99 10.09
C PRO A 29 2.76 8.53 8.65
N VAL A 30 3.42 7.45 8.25
CA VAL A 30 3.12 6.71 7.01
C VAL A 30 2.20 5.54 7.34
N LEU A 31 1.08 5.42 6.63
CA LEU A 31 0.13 4.34 6.86
C LEU A 31 0.45 3.14 5.98
N VAL A 32 0.38 1.93 6.55
CA VAL A 32 0.62 0.68 5.82
C VAL A 32 -0.67 -0.11 5.76
N PHE A 33 -1.09 -0.46 4.54
CA PHE A 33 -2.23 -1.33 4.28
C PHE A 33 -1.73 -2.69 3.82
N LEU A 34 -2.03 -3.72 4.62
CA LEU A 34 -1.74 -5.11 4.30
C LEU A 34 -3.00 -5.74 3.71
N ASN A 35 -2.94 -6.15 2.46
CA ASN A 35 -3.92 -7.12 1.96
C ASN A 35 -3.46 -8.50 2.44
N ALA A 36 -4.21 -9.13 3.33
CA ALA A 36 -3.94 -10.51 3.73
C ALA A 36 -4.36 -11.43 2.57
N GLY A 37 -3.38 -12.02 1.89
CA GLY A 37 -3.54 -12.90 0.72
C GLY A 37 -4.42 -14.14 0.90
N LEU A 38 -4.99 -14.39 2.09
CA LEU A 38 -5.92 -15.48 2.36
C LEU A 38 -7.34 -15.23 1.84
N LEU A 39 -7.67 -13.99 1.50
CA LEU A 39 -8.90 -13.67 0.81
C LEU A 39 -8.53 -13.22 -0.60
N HIS A 40 -8.67 -14.16 -1.55
CA HIS A 40 -8.70 -13.98 -3.01
C HIS A 40 -9.84 -13.04 -3.48
N ARG A 41 -10.02 -11.93 -2.78
CA ARG A 41 -10.93 -10.87 -3.14
C ARG A 41 -10.16 -9.62 -2.82
N VAL A 42 -9.75 -8.91 -3.88
CA VAL A 42 -9.78 -7.44 -3.90
C VAL A 42 -10.82 -7.01 -2.87
N GLY A 43 -10.38 -6.55 -1.70
CA GLY A 43 -11.29 -6.27 -0.59
C GLY A 43 -12.48 -5.49 -1.12
N PRO A 44 -13.71 -5.77 -0.66
CA PRO A 44 -14.92 -5.27 -1.30
C PRO A 44 -14.75 -3.77 -1.61
N TYR A 45 -14.87 -3.42 -2.91
CA TYR A 45 -14.91 -2.05 -3.42
C TYR A 45 -13.63 -1.19 -3.42
N ARG A 46 -12.41 -1.74 -3.60
CA ARG A 46 -11.17 -0.90 -3.72
C ARG A 46 -10.94 0.03 -2.53
N MET A 47 -11.52 -0.27 -1.37
CA MET A 47 -11.55 0.60 -0.18
C MET A 47 -10.17 1.15 0.23
N HIS A 48 -9.11 0.33 0.14
CA HIS A 48 -7.75 0.77 0.47
C HIS A 48 -7.17 1.79 -0.51
N VAL A 49 -7.58 1.74 -1.79
CA VAL A 49 -7.16 2.74 -2.78
C VAL A 49 -7.82 4.08 -2.48
N ASP A 50 -9.13 4.08 -2.25
CA ASP A 50 -9.87 5.31 -1.98
C ASP A 50 -9.43 5.93 -0.65
N LEU A 51 -9.23 5.12 0.39
CA LEU A 51 -8.72 5.58 1.67
C LEU A 51 -7.32 6.19 1.54
N ALA A 52 -6.40 5.54 0.83
CA ALA A 52 -5.06 6.06 0.62
C ALA A 52 -5.04 7.39 -0.16
N ARG A 53 -5.91 7.54 -1.16
CA ARG A 53 -6.07 8.81 -1.90
C ARG A 53 -6.63 9.92 -0.99
N GLN A 54 -7.62 9.60 -0.16
CA GLN A 54 -8.18 10.54 0.81
C GLN A 54 -7.18 10.95 1.90
N LEU A 55 -6.28 10.04 2.29
CA LEU A 55 -5.19 10.31 3.21
C LEU A 55 -4.10 11.18 2.57
N ALA A 56 -3.74 10.90 1.32
CA ALA A 56 -2.80 11.72 0.56
C ALA A 56 -3.32 13.15 0.36
N ALA A 57 -4.63 13.34 0.13
CA ALA A 57 -5.26 14.65 0.10
C ALA A 57 -5.14 15.42 1.44
N ARG A 58 -4.89 14.72 2.55
CA ARG A 58 -4.68 15.28 3.89
C ARG A 58 -3.20 15.35 4.30
N GLY A 59 -2.28 15.03 3.40
CA GLY A 59 -0.84 15.08 3.64
C GLY A 59 -0.20 13.78 4.15
N TYR A 60 -0.97 12.69 4.31
CA TYR A 60 -0.44 11.42 4.77
C TYR A 60 0.07 10.57 3.59
N ALA A 61 1.27 10.02 3.71
CA ALA A 61 1.75 9.00 2.79
C ALA A 61 1.23 7.62 3.19
N SER A 62 1.11 6.71 2.23
CA SER A 62 0.72 5.33 2.52
C SER A 62 1.31 4.31 1.56
N LEU A 63 1.54 3.09 2.06
CA LEU A 63 2.00 1.94 1.29
C LEU A 63 0.94 0.83 1.34
N ARG A 64 0.49 0.38 0.17
CA ARG A 64 -0.38 -0.79 0.03
C ARG A 64 0.43 -1.93 -0.56
N PHE A 65 0.47 -3.10 0.07
CA PHE A 65 1.11 -4.28 -0.52
C PHE A 65 0.44 -5.56 -0.06
N ASP A 66 0.71 -6.64 -0.78
CA ASP A 66 0.20 -7.97 -0.48
C ASP A 66 1.34 -8.86 0.03
N LEU A 67 1.01 -9.74 0.98
CA LEU A 67 1.89 -10.77 1.52
C LEU A 67 1.71 -12.13 0.80
N SER A 68 0.83 -12.22 -0.20
CA SER A 68 0.43 -13.44 -0.92
C SER A 68 1.53 -14.19 -1.68
N GLY A 69 2.80 -13.80 -1.57
CA GLY A 69 3.90 -14.47 -2.27
C GLY A 69 4.46 -15.74 -1.63
N ARG A 70 4.17 -16.06 -0.35
CA ARG A 70 4.75 -17.24 0.36
C ARG A 70 3.85 -17.81 1.46
N GLY A 71 2.55 -17.95 1.19
CA GLY A 71 1.57 -18.50 2.14
C GLY A 71 1.04 -19.90 1.83
N ASP A 72 1.08 -20.36 0.56
CA ASP A 72 0.44 -21.63 0.17
C ASP A 72 0.92 -22.17 -1.20
N SER A 73 2.21 -21.95 -1.55
CA SER A 73 2.78 -22.46 -2.81
C SER A 73 4.19 -23.03 -2.65
N GLY A 74 4.46 -23.60 -1.48
CA GLY A 74 5.61 -24.46 -1.22
C GLY A 74 5.16 -25.63 -0.37
#